data_AF-A8TVX2-F1
#
_entry.id   AF-A8TVX2-F1
#
_cell.length_a   1.000
_cell.length_b   1.000
_cell.length_c   1.000
_cell.angle_alpha   90.00
_cell.angle_beta   90.00
_cell.angle_gamma   90.00
#
_symmetry.space_group_name_H-M   'P 1'
#
loop_
_entity.id
_entity.type
_entity.pdbx_description
1 polymer ?
#
loop_
_entity_poly.entity_id
_entity_poly.type
_entity_poly.pdbx_seq_one_letter_code
_entity_poly.pdbx_strand_id
1 'polypeptide(L)'
;MVAAGNYVIRLGDRSMTPAEPQVGLIDYPFTDAKSDWMDVYLASRCRFHIGTSSGMSFVPLLFGRPVLFTNWITMAHVVSAPSVVTLPKLLLDPEGGVVPLEDYCGRHGQILERADAVLHGLSFRDNTPEELADAVRLMDRHIDPSTGRLNVPPELFEEVQAVFAASPLKTRPQIPPAFWSEHYADRRLSRFMTVAARTPA
;
A
#
# COMPACT_ATOMS: atom_id res chain seq x y z
N MET A 1 2.01 -7.59 14.84
CA MET A 1 1.94 -6.39 15.71
C MET A 1 1.76 -6.76 17.17
N VAL A 2 0.59 -7.28 17.57
CA VAL A 2 0.34 -7.65 18.98
C VAL A 2 1.38 -8.64 19.53
N ALA A 3 1.66 -9.72 18.79
CA ALA A 3 2.68 -10.69 19.20
C ALA A 3 4.11 -10.11 19.29
N ALA A 4 4.35 -8.94 18.68
CA ALA A 4 5.62 -8.21 18.79
C ALA A 4 5.63 -7.22 19.97
N GLY A 5 4.63 -7.25 20.85
CA GLY A 5 4.52 -6.38 22.03
C GLY A 5 3.89 -5.00 21.76
N ASN A 6 3.41 -4.75 20.54
CA ASN A 6 2.74 -3.50 20.21
C ASN A 6 1.27 -3.49 20.61
N TYR A 7 0.76 -2.33 21.02
CA TYR A 7 -0.67 -2.08 21.11
C TYR A 7 -1.23 -1.68 19.75
N VAL A 8 -2.34 -2.32 19.36
CA VAL A 8 -3.08 -2.02 18.12
C VAL A 8 -4.43 -1.45 18.52
N ILE A 9 -4.76 -0.28 17.96
CA ILE A 9 -6.08 0.33 18.13
C ILE A 9 -6.78 0.28 16.78
N ARG A 10 -7.87 -0.47 16.70
CA ARG A 10 -8.68 -0.56 15.49
C ARG A 10 -9.60 0.66 15.42
N LEU A 11 -9.47 1.51 14.41
CA LEU A 11 -10.35 2.65 14.21
C LEU A 11 -11.56 2.28 13.35
N GLY A 12 -12.64 3.04 13.50
CA GLY A 12 -13.88 2.87 12.73
C GLY A 12 -15.11 3.16 13.57
N ASP A 13 -16.24 2.55 13.24
CA ASP A 13 -17.53 2.81 13.89
C ASP A 13 -18.30 1.51 14.23
N ARG A 14 -19.46 1.67 14.86
CA ARG A 14 -20.28 0.56 15.37
C ARG A 14 -20.94 -0.30 14.28
N SER A 15 -20.85 0.09 13.01
CA SER A 15 -21.34 -0.74 11.89
C SER A 15 -20.41 -1.90 11.54
N MET A 16 -19.16 -1.86 12.02
CA MET A 16 -18.17 -2.89 11.75
C MET A 16 -18.49 -4.20 12.48
N THR A 17 -17.92 -5.31 12.02
CA THR A 17 -17.92 -6.55 12.80
C THR A 17 -16.95 -6.42 13.98
N PRO A 18 -17.35 -6.73 15.22
CA PRO A 18 -16.45 -6.79 16.37
C PRO A 18 -15.24 -7.69 16.09
N ALA A 19 -14.06 -7.27 16.52
CA ALA A 19 -12.87 -8.09 16.45
C ALA A 19 -12.87 -9.14 17.57
N GLU A 20 -12.31 -10.30 17.28
CA GLU A 20 -12.06 -11.30 18.32
C GLU A 20 -11.16 -10.72 19.43
N PRO A 21 -11.51 -10.89 20.71
CA PRO A 21 -10.72 -10.36 21.81
C PRO A 21 -9.28 -10.89 21.77
N GLN A 22 -8.32 -9.95 21.80
CA GLN A 22 -6.90 -10.29 21.78
C GLN A 22 -6.15 -9.32 22.70
N VAL A 23 -5.32 -9.84 23.60
CA VAL A 23 -4.46 -9.01 24.47
C VAL A 23 -3.60 -8.09 23.62
N GLY A 24 -3.64 -6.78 23.85
CA GLY A 24 -2.90 -5.79 23.06
C GLY A 24 -3.67 -5.24 21.84
N LEU A 25 -4.87 -5.76 21.55
CA LEU A 25 -5.81 -5.15 20.60
C LEU A 25 -6.90 -4.39 21.37
N ILE A 26 -7.10 -3.12 21.03
CA ILE A 26 -8.22 -2.30 21.48
C ILE A 26 -9.18 -2.17 20.30
N ASP A 27 -10.32 -2.86 20.38
CA ASP A 27 -11.41 -2.73 19.40
C ASP A 27 -12.25 -1.49 19.72
N TYR A 28 -11.62 -0.34 19.51
CA TYR A 28 -12.07 0.98 19.96
C TYR A 28 -13.53 1.36 19.58
N PRO A 29 -14.10 0.99 18.42
CA PRO A 29 -15.48 1.34 18.07
C PRO A 29 -16.53 0.77 19.04
N PHE A 30 -16.17 -0.30 19.78
CA PHE A 30 -17.02 -0.98 20.75
C PHE A 30 -16.68 -0.60 22.20
N THR A 31 -15.93 0.48 22.41
CA THR A 31 -15.61 1.02 23.73
C THR A 31 -16.37 2.31 24.00
N ASP A 32 -16.55 2.66 25.27
CA ASP A 32 -17.16 3.94 25.69
C ASP A 32 -16.27 5.16 25.35
N ALA A 33 -15.02 4.93 24.96
CA ALA A 33 -14.10 5.99 24.54
C ALA A 33 -14.37 6.51 23.12
N LYS A 34 -15.22 5.83 22.33
CA LYS A 34 -15.49 6.22 20.93
C LYS A 34 -16.09 7.62 20.84
N SER A 35 -15.41 8.51 20.14
CA SER A 35 -15.90 9.85 19.79
C SER A 35 -15.14 10.42 18.59
N ASP A 36 -15.72 11.38 17.89
CA ASP A 36 -15.07 12.01 16.72
C ASP A 36 -13.76 12.71 17.10
N TRP A 37 -13.73 13.34 18.29
CA TRP A 37 -12.50 13.94 18.82
C TRP A 37 -11.42 12.88 19.05
N MET A 38 -11.79 11.73 19.61
CA MET A 38 -10.85 10.65 19.90
C MET A 38 -10.37 9.96 18.62
N ASP A 39 -11.16 9.91 17.54
CA ASP A 39 -10.70 9.41 16.23
C ASP A 39 -9.49 10.21 15.72
N VAL A 40 -9.60 11.54 15.75
CA VAL A 40 -8.52 12.45 15.34
C VAL A 40 -7.35 12.37 16.31
N TYR A 41 -7.62 12.36 17.61
CA TYR A 41 -6.57 12.27 18.63
C TYR A 41 -5.73 11.00 18.45
N LEU A 42 -6.37 9.83 18.36
CA LEU A 42 -5.67 8.56 18.18
C LEU A 42 -4.86 8.54 16.88
N ALA A 43 -5.42 9.06 15.78
CA ALA A 43 -4.71 9.21 14.51
C ALA A 43 -3.48 10.14 14.62
N SER A 44 -3.55 11.19 15.45
CA SER A 44 -2.45 12.14 15.66
C SER A 44 -1.33 11.62 16.56
N ARG A 45 -1.61 10.61 17.39
CA ARG A 45 -0.69 10.10 18.43
C ARG A 45 -0.11 8.72 18.13
N CYS A 46 -0.50 8.09 17.03
CA CYS A 46 0.00 6.76 16.68
C CYS A 46 1.48 6.77 16.30
N ARG A 47 2.14 5.61 16.46
CA ARG A 47 3.49 5.36 15.91
C ARG A 47 3.44 5.34 14.37
N PHE A 48 2.42 4.69 13.82
CA PHE A 48 2.03 4.74 12.42
C PHE A 48 0.58 4.26 12.27
N HIS A 49 -0.03 4.54 11.12
CA HIS A 49 -1.38 4.10 10.77
C HIS A 49 -1.34 3.06 9.65
N ILE A 50 -2.25 2.09 9.71
CA ILE A 50 -2.47 1.10 8.64
C ILE A 50 -3.88 1.34 8.12
N GLY A 51 -4.01 1.57 6.82
CA GLY A 51 -5.31 1.90 6.23
C GLY A 51 -5.38 1.58 4.75
N THR A 52 -6.44 2.04 4.11
CA THR A 52 -6.64 1.96 2.65
C THR A 52 -6.78 3.37 2.09
N SER A 53 -7.33 3.54 0.88
CA SER A 53 -7.64 4.86 0.31
C SER A 53 -8.83 5.59 0.96
N SER A 54 -9.22 5.19 2.18
CA SER A 54 -10.33 5.81 2.92
C SER A 54 -9.92 7.14 3.57
N GLY A 55 -10.85 8.07 3.71
CA GLY A 55 -10.58 9.43 4.20
C GLY A 55 -9.86 9.49 5.56
N MET A 56 -10.25 8.62 6.51
CA MET A 56 -9.62 8.56 7.84
C MET A 56 -8.12 8.25 7.78
N SER A 57 -7.68 7.49 6.77
CA SER A 57 -6.27 7.11 6.60
C SER A 57 -5.38 8.28 6.18
N PHE A 58 -5.95 9.42 5.79
CA PHE A 58 -5.21 10.65 5.52
C PHE A 58 -5.07 11.56 6.74
N VAL A 59 -5.90 11.40 7.78
CA VAL A 59 -5.83 12.21 9.01
C VAL A 59 -4.45 12.13 9.68
N PRO A 60 -3.80 10.96 9.84
CA PRO A 60 -2.47 10.86 10.44
C PRO A 60 -1.41 11.72 9.71
N LEU A 61 -1.54 11.88 8.38
CA LEU A 61 -0.61 12.68 7.57
C LEU A 61 -0.60 14.16 7.99
N LEU A 62 -1.75 14.69 8.42
CA LEU A 62 -1.88 16.07 8.89
C LEU A 62 -1.05 16.34 10.15
N PHE A 63 -0.70 15.29 10.90
CA PHE A 63 0.10 15.35 12.11
C PHE A 63 1.53 14.82 11.89
N GLY A 64 1.93 14.62 10.63
CA GLY A 64 3.21 14.02 10.28
C GLY A 64 3.37 12.60 10.80
N ARG A 65 2.26 11.88 11.04
CA ARG A 65 2.30 10.48 11.45
C ARG A 65 2.44 9.61 10.20
N PRO A 66 3.25 8.54 10.25
CA PRO A 66 3.49 7.71 9.07
C PRO A 66 2.29 6.83 8.75
N VAL A 67 2.14 6.50 7.47
CA VAL A 67 0.99 5.74 6.98
C VAL A 67 1.45 4.62 6.05
N LEU A 68 0.96 3.42 6.32
CA LEU A 68 0.94 2.32 5.37
C LEU A 68 -0.44 2.29 4.71
N PHE A 69 -0.48 2.70 3.44
CA PHE A 69 -1.64 2.49 2.60
C PHE A 69 -1.59 1.09 2.01
N THR A 70 -2.65 0.33 2.24
CA THR A 70 -2.82 -1.03 1.74
C THR A 70 -3.94 -1.08 0.73
N ASN A 71 -3.96 -2.11 -0.11
CA ASN A 71 -5.00 -2.31 -1.10
C ASN A 71 -5.20 -1.08 -2.00
N TRP A 72 -4.10 -0.38 -2.29
CA TRP A 72 -4.15 0.85 -3.07
C TRP A 72 -4.36 0.55 -4.56
N ILE A 73 -5.29 1.25 -5.20
CA ILE A 73 -5.64 1.01 -6.61
C ILE A 73 -4.80 1.90 -7.52
N THR A 74 -5.16 3.18 -7.67
CA THR A 74 -4.54 4.06 -8.69
C THR A 74 -3.04 4.28 -8.51
N MET A 75 -2.23 4.12 -9.56
CA MET A 75 -0.81 4.51 -9.53
C MET A 75 -0.61 6.02 -9.73
N ALA A 76 -1.58 6.70 -10.36
CA ALA A 76 -1.51 8.12 -10.68
C ALA A 76 -1.70 9.04 -9.47
N HIS A 77 -2.50 8.63 -8.48
CA HIS A 77 -2.76 9.44 -7.28
C HIS A 77 -2.12 8.88 -6.01
N VAL A 78 -1.05 8.08 -6.14
CA VAL A 78 -0.36 7.56 -4.95
C VAL A 78 0.25 8.71 -4.14
N VAL A 79 0.02 8.67 -2.83
CA VAL A 79 0.61 9.62 -1.89
C VAL A 79 2.13 9.40 -1.84
N SER A 80 2.87 10.35 -2.41
CA SER A 80 4.34 10.30 -2.50
C SER A 80 4.95 11.18 -1.42
N ALA A 81 5.02 10.64 -0.20
CA ALA A 81 5.62 11.32 0.95
C ALA A 81 6.67 10.42 1.63
N PRO A 82 7.73 10.98 2.24
CA PRO A 82 8.76 10.18 2.93
C PRO A 82 8.23 9.31 4.08
N SER A 83 7.12 9.71 4.68
CA SER A 83 6.44 8.99 5.77
C SER A 83 5.35 8.03 5.30
N VAL A 84 5.26 7.78 3.99
CA VAL A 84 4.22 6.96 3.38
C VAL A 84 4.81 5.78 2.64
N VAL A 85 4.29 4.61 2.96
CA VAL A 85 4.49 3.35 2.22
C VAL A 85 3.17 2.95 1.61
N THR A 86 3.19 2.54 0.34
CA THR A 86 2.00 2.10 -0.40
C THR A 86 2.18 0.67 -0.84
N LEU A 87 1.31 -0.20 -0.36
CA LEU A 87 1.13 -1.56 -0.84
C LEU A 87 -0.07 -1.56 -1.82
N PRO A 88 0.19 -1.60 -3.13
CA PRO A 88 -0.89 -1.57 -4.12
C PRO A 88 -1.56 -2.93 -4.27
N LYS A 89 -2.80 -2.93 -4.77
CA LYS A 89 -3.41 -4.14 -5.33
C LYS A 89 -2.65 -4.58 -6.57
N LEU A 90 -2.62 -5.88 -6.84
CA LEU A 90 -2.18 -6.34 -8.15
C LEU A 90 -3.27 -6.09 -9.18
N LEU A 91 -2.88 -5.50 -10.30
CA LEU A 91 -3.69 -5.42 -11.50
C LEU A 91 -3.49 -6.71 -12.30
N LEU A 92 -4.58 -7.37 -12.67
CA LEU A 92 -4.57 -8.62 -13.41
C LEU A 92 -5.20 -8.43 -14.80
N ASP A 93 -4.63 -9.11 -15.79
CA ASP A 93 -5.19 -9.25 -17.13
C ASP A 93 -6.38 -10.24 -17.16
N PRO A 94 -7.12 -10.37 -18.28
CA PRO A 94 -8.24 -11.31 -18.40
C PRO A 94 -7.85 -12.77 -18.14
N GLU A 95 -6.60 -13.14 -18.40
CA GLU A 95 -6.05 -14.48 -18.20
C GLU A 95 -5.60 -14.73 -16.74
N GLY A 96 -5.69 -13.71 -15.87
CA GLY A 96 -5.28 -13.78 -14.47
C GLY A 96 -3.78 -13.54 -14.25
N GLY A 97 -3.04 -13.16 -15.29
CA GLY A 97 -1.66 -12.75 -15.24
C GLY A 97 -1.49 -11.38 -14.59
N VAL A 98 -0.41 -11.19 -13.82
CA VAL A 98 -0.07 -9.89 -13.23
C VAL A 98 0.39 -8.94 -14.33
N VAL A 99 -0.30 -7.81 -14.47
CA VAL A 99 0.10 -6.73 -15.37
C VAL A 99 1.44 -6.16 -14.91
N PRO A 100 2.46 -6.07 -15.78
CA PRO A 100 3.75 -5.50 -15.41
C PRO A 100 3.61 -4.08 -14.86
N LEU A 101 4.39 -3.71 -13.84
CA LEU A 101 4.27 -2.39 -13.20
C LEU A 101 4.47 -1.25 -14.20
N GLU A 102 5.31 -1.42 -15.22
CA GLU A 102 5.53 -0.45 -16.30
C GLU A 102 4.24 -0.17 -17.09
N ASP A 103 3.47 -1.21 -17.42
CA ASP A 103 2.19 -1.08 -18.11
C ASP A 103 1.11 -0.56 -17.16
N TYR A 104 1.15 -0.97 -15.89
CA TYR A 104 0.27 -0.42 -14.86
C TYR A 104 0.48 1.09 -14.73
N CYS A 105 1.70 1.57 -14.51
CA CYS A 105 2.00 3.00 -14.41
C CYS A 105 1.79 3.75 -15.73
N GLY A 106 2.14 3.13 -16.87
CA GLY A 106 2.12 3.77 -18.18
C GLY A 106 0.74 3.89 -18.82
N ARG A 107 -0.11 2.87 -18.68
CA ARG A 107 -1.39 2.78 -19.40
C ARG A 107 -2.60 2.74 -18.48
N HIS A 108 -2.45 2.16 -17.30
CA HIS A 108 -3.57 1.86 -16.40
C HIS A 108 -3.54 2.65 -15.09
N GLY A 109 -2.59 3.57 -14.93
CA GLY A 109 -2.35 4.24 -13.65
C GLY A 109 -3.50 5.13 -13.20
N GLN A 110 -4.32 5.57 -14.15
CA GLN A 110 -5.50 6.41 -13.91
C GLN A 110 -6.73 5.63 -13.47
N ILE A 111 -6.70 4.30 -13.48
CA ILE A 111 -7.83 3.49 -13.00
C ILE A 111 -8.00 3.75 -11.51
N LEU A 112 -9.16 4.28 -11.11
CA LEU A 112 -9.41 4.74 -9.73
C LEU A 112 -10.14 3.70 -8.88
N GLU A 113 -10.91 2.82 -9.51
CA GLU A 113 -11.79 1.89 -8.82
C GLU A 113 -11.95 0.57 -9.57
N ARG A 114 -12.52 -0.44 -8.90
CA ARG A 114 -12.73 -1.77 -9.49
C ARG A 114 -13.66 -1.72 -10.70
N ALA A 115 -14.71 -0.89 -10.65
CA ALA A 115 -15.67 -0.78 -11.74
C ALA A 115 -15.01 -0.28 -13.03
N ASP A 116 -14.08 0.67 -12.90
CA ASP A 116 -13.30 1.21 -14.01
C ASP A 116 -12.35 0.14 -14.60
N ALA A 117 -11.69 -0.65 -13.76
CA ALA A 117 -10.85 -1.77 -14.24
C ALA A 117 -11.62 -2.75 -15.15
N VAL A 118 -12.89 -3.05 -14.82
CA VAL A 118 -13.74 -3.94 -15.60
C VAL A 118 -13.98 -3.39 -17.02
N LEU A 119 -14.10 -2.07 -17.19
CA LEU A 119 -14.25 -1.43 -18.51
C LEU A 119 -13.01 -1.63 -19.40
N HIS A 120 -11.86 -1.88 -18.78
CA HIS A 120 -10.59 -2.17 -19.46
C HIS A 120 -10.31 -3.67 -19.62
N GLY A 121 -11.24 -4.55 -19.20
CA GLY A 121 -11.03 -5.99 -19.19
C GLY A 121 -10.02 -6.44 -18.13
N LEU A 122 -9.80 -5.63 -17.10
CA LEU A 122 -8.82 -5.89 -16.04
C LEU A 122 -9.52 -6.15 -14.71
N SER A 123 -8.78 -6.71 -13.76
CA SER A 123 -9.29 -6.89 -12.40
C SER A 123 -8.23 -6.60 -11.35
N PHE A 124 -8.65 -6.43 -10.10
CA PHE A 124 -7.75 -6.23 -8.97
C PHE A 124 -7.77 -7.41 -8.02
N ARG A 125 -6.57 -7.86 -7.62
CA ARG A 125 -6.38 -8.78 -6.50
C ARG A 125 -6.02 -7.99 -5.24
N ASP A 126 -6.71 -8.33 -4.15
CA ASP A 126 -6.45 -7.77 -2.83
C ASP A 126 -5.12 -8.27 -2.29
N ASN A 127 -4.52 -7.47 -1.41
CA ASN A 127 -3.30 -7.90 -0.77
C ASN A 127 -3.56 -9.11 0.12
N THR A 128 -2.66 -10.09 0.06
CA THR A 128 -2.77 -11.28 0.91
C THR A 128 -2.45 -10.92 2.37
N PRO A 129 -2.90 -11.73 3.35
CA PRO A 129 -2.49 -11.56 4.74
C PRO A 129 -0.96 -11.52 4.92
N GLU A 130 -0.22 -12.29 4.13
CA GLU A 130 1.24 -12.36 4.14
C GLU A 130 1.86 -11.05 3.65
N GLU A 131 1.40 -10.53 2.51
CA GLU A 131 1.83 -9.24 1.95
C GLU A 131 1.57 -8.09 2.93
N LEU A 132 0.38 -8.10 3.55
CA LEU A 132 0.01 -7.13 4.58
C LEU A 132 0.92 -7.25 5.81
N ALA A 133 1.16 -8.47 6.29
CA ALA A 133 2.01 -8.72 7.45
C ALA A 133 3.46 -8.26 7.19
N ASP A 134 4.01 -8.50 6.00
CA ASP A 134 5.36 -8.08 5.66
C ASP A 134 5.49 -6.56 5.52
N ALA A 135 4.52 -5.90 4.89
CA ALA A 135 4.49 -4.45 4.81
C ALA A 135 4.37 -3.81 6.22
N VAL A 136 3.58 -4.40 7.10
CA VAL A 136 3.46 -3.95 8.49
C VAL A 136 4.75 -4.19 9.27
N ARG A 137 5.44 -5.32 9.07
CA ARG A 137 6.75 -5.59 9.69
C ARG A 137 7.85 -4.65 9.19
N LEU A 138 7.77 -4.19 7.94
CA LEU A 138 8.67 -3.15 7.40
C LEU A 138 8.48 -1.86 8.21
N MET A 139 7.24 -1.41 8.36
CA MET A 139 6.93 -0.21 9.15
C MET A 139 7.36 -0.36 10.62
N ASP A 140 6.95 -1.44 11.28
CA ASP A 140 7.22 -1.67 12.70
C ASP A 140 8.73 -1.63 13.01
N ARG A 141 9.53 -2.31 12.20
CA ARG A 141 10.99 -2.43 12.42
C ARG A 141 11.78 -1.18 12.05
N HIS A 142 11.36 -0.45 11.03
CA HIS A 142 12.22 0.57 10.43
C HIS A 142 11.73 1.99 10.60
N ILE A 143 10.51 2.21 11.09
CA ILE A 143 10.03 3.58 11.25
C ILE A 143 10.76 4.32 12.37
N ASP A 144 11.24 5.51 12.06
CA ASP A 144 11.75 6.46 13.04
C ASP A 144 10.57 7.27 13.59
N PRO A 145 10.21 7.10 14.88
CA PRO A 145 9.06 7.81 15.47
C PRO A 145 9.24 9.32 15.55
N SER A 146 10.49 9.83 15.49
CA SER A 146 10.79 11.25 15.61
C SER A 146 10.58 11.98 14.28
N THR A 147 10.95 11.36 13.16
CA THR A 147 10.85 11.93 11.82
C THR A 147 9.67 11.41 11.03
N GLY A 148 9.10 10.27 11.45
CA GLY A 148 8.07 9.54 10.74
C GLY A 148 8.56 8.83 9.47
N ARG A 149 9.87 8.75 9.24
CA ARG A 149 10.46 8.18 8.02
C ARG A 149 10.88 6.74 8.25
N LEU A 150 10.95 5.95 7.19
CA LEU A 150 11.65 4.67 7.25
C LEU A 150 13.16 4.92 7.35
N ASN A 151 13.79 4.29 8.34
CA ASN A 151 15.23 4.14 8.49
C ASN A 151 15.69 2.88 7.76
N VAL A 152 15.64 2.94 6.43
CA VAL A 152 16.13 1.90 5.52
C VAL A 152 17.03 2.55 4.46
N PRO A 153 17.98 1.79 3.87
CA PRO A 153 18.78 2.28 2.75
C PRO A 153 17.85 2.68 1.57
N PRO A 154 18.03 3.86 0.95
CA PRO A 154 17.22 4.31 -0.19
C PRO A 154 17.21 3.33 -1.38
N GLU A 155 18.31 2.59 -1.55
CA GLU A 155 18.54 1.59 -2.60
C GLU A 155 17.45 0.52 -2.62
N LEU A 156 16.84 0.28 -1.46
CA LEU A 156 15.75 -0.67 -1.28
C LEU A 156 14.50 -0.35 -2.13
N PHE A 157 14.36 0.91 -2.58
CA PHE A 157 13.26 1.35 -3.44
C PHE A 157 13.73 1.78 -4.84
N GLU A 158 15.01 1.72 -5.17
CA GLU A 158 15.53 2.29 -6.42
C GLU A 158 14.89 1.68 -7.67
N GLU A 159 14.71 0.36 -7.71
CA GLU A 159 14.16 -0.32 -8.87
C GLU A 159 12.71 0.09 -9.16
N VAL A 160 11.88 0.15 -8.12
CA VAL A 160 10.49 0.62 -8.25
C VAL A 160 10.47 2.10 -8.61
N GLN A 161 11.32 2.92 -8.00
CA GLN A 161 11.42 4.35 -8.30
C GLN A 161 11.85 4.61 -9.74
N ALA A 162 12.69 3.75 -10.31
CA ALA A 162 13.07 3.81 -11.72
C ALA A 162 11.88 3.54 -12.65
N VAL A 163 10.99 2.59 -12.32
CA VAL A 163 9.74 2.35 -13.09
C VAL A 163 8.87 3.61 -13.09
N PHE A 164 8.63 4.18 -11.90
CA PHE A 164 7.81 5.40 -11.79
C PHE A 164 8.46 6.59 -12.51
N ALA A 165 9.77 6.77 -12.41
CA ALA A 165 10.50 7.84 -13.09
C ALA A 165 10.45 7.75 -14.62
N ALA A 166 10.36 6.54 -15.18
CA ALA A 166 10.21 6.30 -16.62
C ALA A 166 8.74 6.38 -17.09
N SER A 167 7.79 6.43 -16.15
CA SER A 167 6.36 6.50 -16.43
C SER A 167 5.89 7.94 -16.67
N PRO A 168 4.70 8.18 -17.27
CA PRO A 168 4.11 9.52 -17.37
C PRO A 168 3.62 10.07 -16.01
N LEU A 169 3.68 9.28 -14.95
CA LEU A 169 3.21 9.66 -13.62
C LEU A 169 4.25 10.53 -12.92
N LYS A 170 3.79 11.53 -12.17
CA LYS A 170 4.66 12.42 -11.37
C LYS A 170 4.86 11.91 -9.93
N THR A 171 4.44 10.68 -9.64
CA THR A 171 4.50 10.06 -8.32
C THR A 171 5.80 9.28 -8.14
N ARG A 172 6.19 9.08 -6.87
CA ARG A 172 7.42 8.37 -6.46
C ARG A 172 7.16 7.59 -5.16
N PRO A 173 6.30 6.57 -5.18
CA PRO A 173 5.89 5.90 -3.95
C PRO A 173 6.93 4.92 -3.42
N GLN A 174 6.92 4.69 -2.11
CA GLN A 174 7.64 3.58 -1.49
C GLN A 174 6.74 2.34 -1.52
N ILE A 175 7.09 1.33 -2.33
CA ILE A 175 6.40 0.03 -2.37
C ILE A 175 7.19 -0.98 -1.53
N PRO A 176 6.55 -1.77 -0.65
CA PRO A 176 7.25 -2.77 0.16
C PRO A 176 8.15 -3.69 -0.68
N PRO A 177 9.43 -3.89 -0.31
CA PRO A 177 10.40 -4.62 -1.12
C PRO A 177 10.03 -6.09 -1.32
N ALA A 178 9.49 -6.74 -0.29
CA ALA A 178 9.03 -8.13 -0.41
C ALA A 178 7.97 -8.28 -1.51
N PHE A 179 7.00 -7.36 -1.55
CA PHE A 179 5.96 -7.32 -2.57
C PHE A 179 6.52 -7.02 -3.97
N TRP A 180 7.48 -6.10 -4.06
CA TRP A 180 8.18 -5.79 -5.32
C TRP A 180 8.90 -7.02 -5.87
N SER A 181 9.71 -7.68 -5.04
CA SER A 181 10.50 -8.85 -5.43
C SER A 181 9.60 -10.00 -5.87
N GLU A 182 8.51 -10.25 -5.14
CA GLU A 182 7.61 -11.37 -5.43
C GLU A 182 6.85 -11.20 -6.76
N HIS A 183 6.36 -9.98 -7.05
CA HIS A 183 5.41 -9.79 -8.15
C HIS A 183 6.00 -9.13 -9.40
N TYR A 184 7.08 -8.35 -9.28
CA TYR A 184 7.54 -7.49 -10.37
C TYR A 184 9.01 -7.68 -10.76
N ALA A 185 9.93 -7.96 -9.83
CA ALA A 185 11.37 -7.95 -10.08
C ALA A 185 11.81 -8.88 -11.24
N ASP A 186 11.31 -10.12 -11.27
CA ASP A 186 11.71 -11.12 -12.30
C ASP A 186 10.99 -10.96 -13.64
N ARG A 187 9.92 -10.16 -13.70
CA ARG A 187 9.05 -10.08 -14.90
C ARG A 187 9.60 -9.19 -16.01
N ARG A 188 10.68 -8.42 -15.76
CA ARG A 188 11.38 -7.61 -16.78
C ARG A 188 12.06 -8.45 -17.87
N LEU A 189 12.51 -9.68 -17.55
CA LEU A 189 13.30 -10.51 -18.48
C LEU A 189 12.47 -11.14 -19.61
N SER A 190 11.15 -11.23 -19.46
CA SER A 190 10.28 -11.91 -20.44
C SER A 190 10.03 -11.12 -21.74
N ARG A 191 10.30 -9.81 -21.76
CA ARG A 191 10.05 -8.96 -22.95
C ARG A 191 11.18 -8.93 -23.97
N PHE A 192 12.43 -9.20 -23.59
CA PHE A 192 13.53 -9.26 -24.56
C PHE A 192 13.45 -10.47 -25.49
N MET A 193 12.80 -11.56 -25.08
CA MET A 193 12.61 -12.73 -25.95
C MET A 193 11.37 -12.64 -26.84
N THR A 194 10.37 -11.82 -26.47
CA THR A 194 9.10 -11.76 -27.22
C THR A 194 9.13 -10.71 -28.34
N VAL A 195 9.90 -9.62 -28.19
CA VAL A 195 10.05 -8.59 -29.24
C VAL A 195 10.98 -9.06 -30.37
N ALA A 196 11.94 -9.96 -30.09
CA ALA A 196 12.82 -10.53 -31.13
C ALA A 196 12.13 -11.55 -32.07
N ALA A 197 10.90 -11.98 -31.75
CA ALA A 197 10.15 -12.97 -32.52
C ALA A 197 9.09 -12.37 -33.48
N ARG A 198 9.03 -11.03 -33.60
CA ARG A 198 8.05 -10.34 -34.47
C ARG A 198 8.71 -9.28 -35.36
N THR A 199 9.60 -9.73 -36.24
CA THR A 199 9.95 -8.99 -37.45
C THR A 199 9.64 -9.89 -38.65
N PRO A 200 8.62 -9.61 -39.47
CA PRO A 200 8.41 -10.34 -40.71
C PRO A 200 9.37 -9.83 -41.80
N ALA A 201 9.87 -10.77 -42.59
CA ALA A 201 10.54 -10.53 -43.86
C ALA A 201 9.57 -10.07 -44.96
#